data_AF-A0A2V8PXL5-F1
#
_entry.id   AF-A0A2V8PXL5-F1
#
_cell.length_a   1.000
_cell.length_b   1.000
_cell.length_c   1.000
_cell.angle_alpha   90.00
_cell.angle_beta   90.00
_cell.angle_gamma   90.00
#
_symmetry.space_group_name_H-M   'P 1'
#
loop_
_entity.id
_entity.type
_entity.pdbx_description
1 polymer ?
#
loop_
_entity_poly.entity_id
_entity_poly.type
_entity_poly.pdbx_seq_one_letter_code
_entity_poly.pdbx_strand_id
1 'polypeptide(L)'
;SLRKQLGPDFPLVIERGMRARTIEDVLADWFEQVELKTADIVIVHVGIVDCAPRIFLRRERNFVETLRLKRLRNFILNFVHKHRRRIVLLRRLVYVPPARFKELVEEMVERARASKIRSLLLINIVSPPDKLEERSPGFQKNVRIYNRFLAEQVDGRLIQLIDLNSLIQQQSGAHLTIDGIHINEQAHKILARQLEAHILTFGNKSIAATSVEGPG
;
A
#
# COMPACT_ATOMS: atom_id res chain seq x y z
N SER A 1 6.26 -22.12 -5.17
CA SER A 1 7.09 -20.94 -5.48
C SER A 1 7.16 -20.81 -6.98
N LEU A 2 7.00 -19.59 -7.53
CA LEU A 2 7.07 -19.32 -8.97
C LEU A 2 8.39 -19.81 -9.58
N ARG A 3 9.51 -19.74 -8.84
CA ARG A 3 10.79 -20.38 -9.23
C ARG A 3 10.70 -21.88 -9.49
N LYS A 4 9.86 -22.61 -8.74
CA LYS A 4 9.64 -24.05 -8.98
C LYS A 4 8.86 -24.30 -10.28
N GLN A 5 8.07 -23.32 -10.73
CA GLN A 5 7.24 -23.44 -11.93
C GLN A 5 7.93 -22.86 -13.18
N LEU A 6 8.77 -21.83 -13.02
CA LEU A 6 9.33 -21.03 -14.11
C LEU A 6 10.85 -21.13 -14.24
N GLY A 7 11.51 -21.89 -13.37
CA GLY A 7 12.94 -22.15 -13.43
C GLY A 7 13.78 -21.29 -12.45
N PRO A 8 15.09 -21.63 -12.31
CA PRO A 8 15.99 -21.00 -11.35
C PRO A 8 16.28 -19.52 -11.67
N ASP A 9 16.23 -19.15 -12.95
CA ASP A 9 16.48 -17.78 -13.43
C ASP A 9 15.31 -16.82 -13.14
N PHE A 10 14.15 -17.36 -12.76
CA PHE A 10 13.01 -16.52 -12.38
C PHE A 10 13.31 -15.77 -11.07
N PRO A 11 12.96 -14.47 -10.94
CA PRO A 11 13.16 -13.73 -9.70
C PRO A 11 12.49 -14.40 -8.49
N LEU A 12 13.16 -14.39 -7.33
CA LEU A 12 12.53 -14.81 -6.08
C LEU A 12 11.55 -13.71 -5.65
N VAL A 13 10.25 -13.99 -5.77
CA VAL A 13 9.19 -13.10 -5.29
C VAL A 13 8.74 -13.52 -3.90
N ILE A 14 8.79 -12.60 -2.94
CA ILE A 14 8.31 -12.80 -1.56
C ILE A 14 7.13 -11.85 -1.33
N GLU A 15 5.93 -12.40 -1.25
CA GLU A 15 4.73 -11.63 -0.90
C GLU A 15 4.54 -11.57 0.63
N ARG A 16 4.26 -10.37 1.15
CA ARG A 16 3.94 -10.12 2.57
C ARG A 16 2.70 -9.25 2.76
N GLY A 17 1.86 -9.17 1.74
CA GLY A 17 0.56 -8.53 1.84
C GLY A 17 -0.29 -9.22 2.92
N MET A 18 -0.86 -8.43 3.83
CA MET A 18 -1.86 -8.95 4.78
C MET A 18 -2.98 -7.94 4.97
N ARG A 19 -4.16 -8.45 5.31
CA ARG A 19 -5.35 -7.63 5.54
C ARG A 19 -5.11 -6.66 6.70
N ALA A 20 -5.59 -5.43 6.53
CA ALA A 20 -5.59 -4.40 7.56
C ALA A 20 -4.19 -4.01 8.09
N ARG A 21 -3.13 -4.20 7.31
CA ARG A 21 -1.81 -3.62 7.61
C ARG A 21 -1.75 -2.14 7.27
N THR A 22 -1.01 -1.42 8.09
CA THR A 22 -0.65 -0.01 8.00
C THR A 22 0.84 0.13 7.72
N ILE A 23 1.30 1.34 7.44
CA ILE A 23 2.73 1.61 7.24
C ILE A 23 3.56 1.33 8.51
N GLU A 24 2.96 1.47 9.70
CA GLU A 24 3.58 1.07 10.97
C GLU A 24 3.95 -0.41 10.97
N ASP A 25 3.05 -1.26 10.48
CA ASP A 25 3.31 -2.70 10.36
C ASP A 25 4.43 -2.95 9.34
N VAL A 26 4.46 -2.22 8.22
CA VAL A 26 5.52 -2.36 7.20
C VAL A 26 6.89 -2.05 7.78
N LEU A 27 7.01 -0.98 8.58
CA LEU A 27 8.26 -0.58 9.21
C LEU A 27 8.69 -1.52 10.34
N ALA A 28 7.73 -2.10 11.08
CA ALA A 28 8.03 -3.10 12.10
C ALA A 28 8.70 -4.34 11.49
N ASP A 29 8.27 -4.75 10.30
CA ASP A 29 8.80 -5.93 9.60
C ASP A 29 10.01 -5.61 8.70
N TRP A 30 10.39 -4.33 8.54
CA TRP A 30 11.38 -3.90 7.55
C TRP A 30 12.69 -4.68 7.64
N PHE A 31 13.27 -4.76 8.84
CA PHE A 31 14.55 -5.43 9.06
C PHE A 31 14.51 -6.90 8.62
N GLU A 32 13.46 -7.64 8.99
CA GLU A 32 13.34 -9.05 8.66
C GLU A 32 13.08 -9.27 7.15
N GLN A 33 12.25 -8.43 6.54
CA GLN A 33 11.82 -8.64 5.16
C GLN A 33 12.78 -8.05 4.12
N VAL A 34 13.50 -6.98 4.46
CA VAL A 34 14.38 -6.26 3.53
C VAL A 34 15.84 -6.58 3.80
N GLU A 35 16.30 -6.41 5.04
CA GLU A 35 17.72 -6.49 5.36
C GLU A 35 18.18 -7.95 5.51
N LEU A 36 17.50 -8.75 6.34
CA LEU A 36 17.86 -10.15 6.56
C LEU A 36 17.69 -11.02 5.30
N LYS A 37 16.67 -10.72 4.49
CA LYS A 37 16.40 -11.43 3.23
C LYS A 37 17.15 -10.85 2.04
N THR A 38 17.97 -9.82 2.27
CA THR A 38 18.81 -9.17 1.26
C THR A 38 18.03 -8.86 -0.01
N ALA A 39 16.92 -8.14 0.14
CA ALA A 39 16.05 -7.83 -0.99
C ALA A 39 16.77 -6.92 -2.00
N ASP A 40 16.63 -7.21 -3.29
CA ASP A 40 17.10 -6.33 -4.36
C ASP A 40 16.14 -5.17 -4.63
N ILE A 41 14.85 -5.47 -4.70
CA ILE A 41 13.79 -4.53 -5.04
C ILE A 41 12.71 -4.70 -3.98
N VAL A 42 12.31 -3.59 -3.37
CA VAL A 42 11.23 -3.55 -2.39
C VAL A 42 10.04 -2.85 -3.02
N ILE A 43 8.87 -3.49 -2.99
CA ILE A 43 7.63 -2.93 -3.52
C ILE A 43 6.68 -2.70 -2.34
N VAL A 44 6.20 -1.46 -2.16
CA VAL A 44 5.31 -1.08 -1.06
C VAL A 44 4.00 -0.53 -1.61
N HIS A 45 2.90 -1.22 -1.29
CA HIS A 45 1.54 -0.77 -1.55
C HIS A 45 0.76 -0.75 -0.22
N VAL A 46 0.77 0.40 0.44
CA VAL A 46 0.14 0.61 1.76
C VAL A 46 -0.49 2.00 1.80
N GLY A 47 -1.34 2.28 2.79
CA GLY A 47 -1.92 3.60 3.00
C GLY A 47 -3.44 3.65 2.97
N ILE A 48 -4.12 2.75 2.24
CA ILE A 48 -5.59 2.74 2.21
C ILE A 48 -6.18 2.44 3.59
N VAL A 49 -5.55 1.54 4.34
CA VAL A 49 -5.97 1.16 5.70
C VAL A 49 -5.70 2.30 6.68
N ASP A 50 -4.57 2.97 6.50
CA ASP A 50 -4.06 4.10 7.27
C ASP A 50 -5.01 5.28 7.19
N CYS A 51 -5.38 5.66 5.96
CA CYS A 51 -6.09 6.90 5.63
C CYS A 51 -7.63 6.77 5.61
N ALA A 52 -8.16 5.54 5.55
CA ALA A 52 -9.60 5.30 5.50
C ALA A 52 -10.31 5.86 6.74
N PRO A 53 -11.36 6.70 6.58
CA PRO A 53 -12.11 7.22 7.71
C PRO A 53 -12.72 6.09 8.56
N ARG A 54 -12.48 6.16 9.87
CA ARG A 54 -12.89 5.15 10.84
C ARG A 54 -13.97 5.70 11.75
N ILE A 55 -14.88 4.81 12.13
CA ILE A 55 -15.80 5.08 13.23
C ILE A 55 -15.12 4.78 14.58
N PHE A 56 -14.30 3.74 14.60
CA PHE A 56 -13.59 3.24 15.77
C PHE A 56 -12.09 3.17 15.51
N LEU A 57 -11.29 3.53 16.50
CA LEU A 57 -9.89 3.11 16.57
C LEU A 57 -9.80 1.61 16.81
N ARG A 58 -8.64 0.99 16.52
CA ARG A 58 -8.43 -0.47 16.72
C ARG A 58 -8.82 -0.91 18.14
N ARG A 59 -8.39 -0.17 19.17
CA ARG A 59 -8.69 -0.45 20.58
C ARG A 59 -10.19 -0.41 20.88
N GLU A 60 -10.88 0.60 20.35
CA GLU A 60 -12.33 0.77 20.55
C GLU A 60 -13.11 -0.35 19.86
N ARG A 61 -12.69 -0.71 18.64
CA ARG A 61 -13.30 -1.82 17.91
C ARG A 61 -13.11 -3.13 18.66
N ASN A 62 -11.90 -3.41 19.13
CA ASN A 62 -11.61 -4.59 19.92
C ASN A 62 -12.45 -4.61 21.20
N PHE A 63 -12.59 -3.48 21.89
CA PHE A 63 -13.44 -3.37 23.08
C PHE A 63 -14.91 -3.70 22.76
N VAL A 64 -15.47 -3.17 21.68
CA VAL A 64 -16.85 -3.47 21.27
C VAL A 64 -17.00 -4.95 20.90
N GLU A 65 -16.01 -5.53 20.23
CA GLU A 65 -16.04 -6.93 19.80
C GLU A 65 -15.92 -7.92 20.96
N THR A 66 -15.22 -7.56 22.05
CA THR A 66 -15.05 -8.39 23.26
C THR A 66 -16.21 -8.28 24.27
N LEU A 67 -17.20 -7.42 24.03
CA LEU A 67 -18.41 -7.34 24.86
C LEU A 67 -19.14 -8.68 24.90
N ARG A 68 -19.24 -9.28 26.09
CA ARG A 68 -19.91 -10.58 26.32
C ARG A 68 -21.40 -10.56 25.95
N LEU A 69 -22.07 -9.43 26.18
CA LEU A 69 -23.49 -9.26 25.90
C LEU A 69 -23.73 -9.03 24.39
N LYS A 70 -24.01 -10.11 23.66
CA LYS A 70 -24.28 -10.08 22.20
C LYS A 70 -25.34 -9.05 21.80
N ARG A 71 -26.41 -8.90 22.60
CA ARG A 71 -27.49 -7.92 22.34
C ARG A 71 -26.96 -6.48 22.37
N LEU A 72 -26.17 -6.14 23.38
CA LEU A 72 -25.58 -4.81 23.52
C LEU A 72 -24.55 -4.55 22.41
N ARG A 73 -23.69 -5.51 22.11
CA ARG A 73 -22.72 -5.42 21.00
C ARG A 73 -23.42 -5.13 19.68
N ASN A 74 -24.44 -5.92 19.34
CA ASN A 74 -25.18 -5.76 18.09
C ASN A 74 -25.94 -4.42 18.06
N PHE A 75 -26.51 -3.99 19.19
CA PHE A 75 -27.14 -2.67 19.30
C PHE A 75 -26.15 -1.54 19.00
N ILE A 76 -24.97 -1.55 19.63
CA ILE A 76 -23.91 -0.55 19.41
C ILE A 76 -23.49 -0.56 17.93
N LEU A 77 -23.18 -1.74 17.37
CA LEU A 77 -22.75 -1.86 15.98
C LEU A 77 -23.85 -1.35 15.03
N ASN A 78 -25.11 -1.73 15.23
CA ASN A 78 -26.22 -1.28 14.38
C ASN A 78 -26.43 0.23 14.46
N PHE A 79 -26.40 0.80 15.67
CA PHE A 79 -26.51 2.25 15.88
C PHE A 79 -25.39 2.99 15.14
N VAL A 80 -24.15 2.52 15.33
CA VAL A 80 -22.96 3.08 14.70
C VAL A 80 -22.99 2.96 13.18
N HIS A 81 -23.44 1.82 12.65
CA HIS A 81 -23.60 1.62 11.21
C HIS A 81 -24.65 2.56 10.63
N LYS A 82 -25.80 2.72 11.31
CA LYS A 82 -26.89 3.63 10.89
C LYS A 82 -26.46 5.09 10.88
N HIS A 83 -25.65 5.50 11.86
CA HIS A 83 -25.21 6.89 12.02
C HIS A 83 -23.77 7.16 11.54
N ARG A 84 -23.17 6.22 10.78
CA ARG A 84 -21.77 6.25 10.34
C ARG A 84 -21.33 7.61 9.82
N ARG A 85 -22.06 8.18 8.86
CA ARG A 85 -21.69 9.45 8.21
C ARG A 85 -21.51 10.57 9.24
N ARG A 86 -22.45 10.71 10.18
CA ARG A 86 -22.41 11.73 11.23
C ARG A 86 -21.23 11.50 12.18
N ILE A 87 -21.01 10.24 12.58
CA ILE A 87 -19.92 9.90 13.50
C ILE A 87 -18.55 10.16 12.85
N VAL A 88 -18.38 9.78 11.58
CA VAL A 88 -17.14 10.01 10.83
C VAL A 88 -16.85 11.50 10.69
N LEU A 89 -17.86 12.32 10.36
CA LEU A 89 -17.70 13.77 10.24
C LEU A 89 -17.30 14.43 11.56
N LEU A 90 -17.85 13.95 12.68
CA LEU A 90 -17.57 14.46 14.02
C LEU A 90 -16.19 14.05 14.50
N ARG A 91 -15.85 12.75 14.41
CA ARG A 91 -14.63 12.20 15.00
C ARG A 91 -13.40 12.32 14.11
N ARG A 92 -13.59 12.33 12.78
CA ARG A 92 -12.52 12.43 11.76
C ARG A 92 -11.34 11.48 12.00
N LEU A 93 -11.62 10.27 12.47
CA LEU A 93 -10.59 9.31 12.82
C LEU A 93 -10.03 8.61 11.60
N VAL A 94 -8.74 8.34 11.66
CA VAL A 94 -7.98 7.47 10.76
C VAL A 94 -7.06 6.60 11.63
N TYR A 95 -6.49 5.52 11.08
CA TYR A 95 -5.61 4.67 11.89
C TYR A 95 -4.22 5.28 12.08
N VAL A 96 -3.68 5.89 11.04
CA VAL A 96 -2.40 6.61 11.12
C VAL A 96 -2.68 8.04 10.69
N PRO A 97 -2.59 9.06 11.58
CA PRO A 97 -2.82 10.46 11.20
C PRO A 97 -1.88 10.95 10.10
N PRO A 98 -2.26 11.98 9.30
CA PRO A 98 -1.45 12.45 8.18
C PRO A 98 0.00 12.81 8.53
N ALA A 99 0.21 13.53 9.65
CA ALA A 99 1.56 13.89 10.11
C ALA A 99 2.41 12.65 10.42
N ARG A 100 1.82 11.69 11.14
CA ARG A 100 2.49 10.43 11.47
C ARG A 100 2.77 9.59 10.22
N PHE A 101 1.84 9.55 9.27
CA PHE A 101 2.06 8.84 8.02
C PHE A 101 3.23 9.45 7.23
N LYS A 102 3.31 10.78 7.18
CA LYS A 102 4.45 11.48 6.55
C LYS A 102 5.78 11.09 7.20
N GLU A 103 5.88 11.16 8.53
CA GLU A 103 7.08 10.75 9.27
C GLU A 103 7.47 9.30 8.97
N LEU A 104 6.50 8.38 8.94
CA LEU A 104 6.74 6.96 8.67
C LEU A 104 7.17 6.71 7.22
N VAL A 105 6.64 7.48 6.27
CA VAL A 105 7.08 7.43 4.87
C VAL A 105 8.54 7.92 4.75
N GLU A 106 8.88 9.02 5.41
CA GLU A 106 10.26 9.54 5.46
C GLU A 106 11.20 8.52 6.11
N GLU A 107 10.80 7.91 7.24
CA GLU A 107 11.56 6.86 7.91
C GLU A 107 11.79 5.64 7.00
N MET A 108 10.77 5.19 6.27
CA MET A 108 10.88 4.08 5.32
C MET A 108 11.89 4.38 4.21
N VAL A 109 11.90 5.60 3.69
CA VAL A 109 12.83 6.05 2.65
C VAL A 109 14.25 6.12 3.18
N GLU A 110 14.46 6.63 4.40
CA GLU A 110 15.78 6.64 5.03
C GLU A 110 16.31 5.21 5.26
N ARG A 111 15.45 4.30 5.73
CA ARG A 111 15.83 2.87 5.83
C ARG A 111 16.16 2.26 4.48
N ALA A 112 15.42 2.61 3.43
CA ALA A 112 15.73 2.17 2.06
C ALA A 112 17.09 2.68 1.59
N ARG A 113 17.42 3.94 1.84
CA ARG A 113 18.72 4.55 1.51
C ARG A 113 19.88 3.92 2.28
N ALA A 114 19.66 3.54 3.53
CA ALA A 114 20.64 2.85 4.36
C ALA A 114 20.77 1.35 4.02
N SER A 115 19.81 0.78 3.30
CA SER A 115 19.79 -0.63 2.90
C SER A 115 20.58 -0.86 1.61
N LYS A 116 20.88 -2.14 1.30
CA LYS A 116 21.55 -2.55 0.05
C LYS A 116 20.59 -2.74 -1.13
N ILE A 117 19.37 -2.23 -1.04
CA ILE A 117 18.37 -2.41 -2.09
C ILE A 117 18.76 -1.59 -3.31
N ARG A 118 18.43 -2.08 -4.50
CA ARG A 118 18.61 -1.37 -5.78
C ARG A 118 17.45 -0.42 -6.08
N SER A 119 16.27 -0.69 -5.51
CA SER A 119 15.09 0.15 -5.70
C SER A 119 14.05 -0.05 -4.60
N LEU A 120 13.45 1.07 -4.16
CA LEU A 120 12.17 1.11 -3.47
C LEU A 120 11.11 1.61 -4.45
N LEU A 121 10.12 0.77 -4.74
CA LEU A 121 8.99 1.09 -5.59
C LEU A 121 7.74 1.29 -4.74
N LEU A 122 7.25 2.52 -4.67
CA LEU A 122 6.01 2.87 -4.02
C LEU A 122 4.84 2.70 -5.00
N ILE A 123 3.70 2.25 -4.50
CA ILE A 123 2.44 2.22 -5.25
C ILE A 123 1.45 3.09 -4.48
N ASN A 124 0.92 4.12 -5.14
CA ASN A 124 -0.03 5.00 -4.49
C ASN A 124 -1.42 4.38 -4.33
N ILE A 125 -2.21 4.99 -3.46
CA ILE A 125 -3.54 4.53 -3.08
C ILE A 125 -4.54 4.88 -4.17
N VAL A 126 -5.30 3.89 -4.65
CA VAL A 126 -6.42 4.14 -5.56
C VAL A 126 -7.57 4.82 -4.82
N SER A 127 -8.07 5.91 -5.38
CA SER A 127 -9.18 6.66 -4.80
C SER A 127 -10.47 5.83 -4.82
N PRO A 128 -11.18 5.72 -3.70
CA PRO A 128 -12.47 5.04 -3.66
C PRO A 128 -13.52 5.84 -4.44
N PRO A 129 -14.59 5.18 -4.93
CA PRO A 129 -15.65 5.86 -5.68
C PRO A 129 -16.46 6.80 -4.78
N ASP A 130 -17.15 7.78 -5.37
CA ASP A 130 -17.93 8.81 -4.65
C ASP A 130 -18.95 8.22 -3.68
N LYS A 131 -19.56 7.07 -4.01
CA LYS A 131 -20.48 6.35 -3.13
C LYS A 131 -19.87 6.00 -1.76
N LEU A 132 -18.56 5.76 -1.70
CA LEU A 132 -17.85 5.51 -0.43
C LEU A 132 -17.59 6.81 0.34
N GLU A 133 -17.33 7.92 -0.36
CA GLU A 133 -17.18 9.25 0.22
C GLU A 133 -18.48 9.70 0.91
N GLU A 134 -19.64 9.47 0.28
CA GLU A 134 -20.95 9.77 0.88
C GLU A 134 -21.18 9.05 2.22
N ARG A 135 -20.70 7.80 2.30
CA ARG A 135 -20.82 6.97 3.52
C ARG A 135 -19.73 7.28 4.55
N SER A 136 -18.55 7.69 4.09
CA SER A 136 -17.36 7.92 4.92
C SER A 136 -16.67 9.23 4.48
N PRO A 137 -17.20 10.40 4.86
CA PRO A 137 -16.68 11.67 4.38
C PRO A 137 -15.21 11.91 4.77
N GLY A 138 -14.47 12.53 3.85
CA GLY A 138 -13.04 12.82 3.97
C GLY A 138 -12.14 11.74 3.39
N PHE A 139 -12.67 10.66 2.82
CA PHE A 139 -11.86 9.54 2.34
C PHE A 139 -11.00 9.95 1.15
N GLN A 140 -11.59 10.54 0.10
CA GLN A 140 -10.82 11.00 -1.06
C GLN A 140 -9.82 12.09 -0.69
N LYS A 141 -10.18 12.99 0.24
CA LYS A 141 -9.25 14.00 0.76
C LYS A 141 -8.03 13.35 1.41
N ASN A 142 -8.26 12.33 2.24
CA ASN A 142 -7.17 11.60 2.89
C ASN A 142 -6.30 10.88 1.86
N VAL A 143 -6.89 10.19 0.88
CA VAL A 143 -6.13 9.54 -0.21
C VAL A 143 -5.22 10.53 -0.93
N ARG A 144 -5.74 11.72 -1.30
CA ARG A 144 -4.94 12.77 -1.94
C ARG A 144 -3.74 13.21 -1.08
N ILE A 145 -3.97 13.40 0.23
CA ILE A 145 -2.91 13.81 1.15
C ILE A 145 -1.81 12.73 1.26
N TYR A 146 -2.19 11.46 1.37
CA TYR A 146 -1.24 10.37 1.61
C TYR A 146 -0.47 10.03 0.33
N ASN A 147 -1.15 10.04 -0.82
CA ASN A 147 -0.51 9.90 -2.12
C ASN A 147 0.51 11.01 -2.38
N ARG A 148 0.20 12.25 -1.97
CA ARG A 148 1.17 13.35 -2.05
C ARG A 148 2.41 13.06 -1.23
N PHE A 149 2.27 12.59 0.01
CA PHE A 149 3.44 12.24 0.84
C PHE A 149 4.30 11.13 0.23
N LEU A 150 3.69 10.13 -0.43
CA LEU A 150 4.43 9.11 -1.18
C LEU A 150 5.16 9.72 -2.39
N ALA A 151 4.49 10.59 -3.14
CA ALA A 151 5.05 11.22 -4.33
C ALA A 151 6.22 12.19 -4.01
N GLU A 152 6.14 12.90 -2.87
CA GLU A 152 7.19 13.80 -2.39
C GLU A 152 8.54 13.10 -2.15
N GLN A 153 8.56 11.77 -2.00
CA GLN A 153 9.79 11.00 -1.75
C GLN A 153 10.51 10.52 -3.01
N VAL A 154 9.88 10.65 -4.18
CA VAL A 154 10.43 10.13 -5.44
C VAL A 154 11.67 10.94 -5.82
N ASP A 155 12.79 10.26 -6.03
CA ASP A 155 14.07 10.87 -6.43
C ASP A 155 14.53 10.46 -7.85
N GLY A 156 13.75 9.61 -8.53
CA GLY A 156 14.04 9.13 -9.88
C GLY A 156 15.25 8.19 -9.95
N ARG A 157 15.83 7.80 -8.81
CA ARG A 157 16.96 6.88 -8.72
C ARG A 157 16.55 5.66 -7.89
N LEU A 158 16.71 5.76 -6.58
CA LEU A 158 16.43 4.67 -5.65
C LEU A 158 14.92 4.56 -5.42
N ILE A 159 14.26 5.70 -5.28
CA ILE A 159 12.84 5.77 -4.90
C ILE A 159 12.01 6.12 -6.13
N GLN A 160 11.09 5.23 -6.49
CA GLN A 160 10.23 5.35 -7.64
C GLN A 160 8.76 5.15 -7.26
N LEU A 161 7.84 5.62 -8.09
CA LEU A 161 6.41 5.57 -7.85
C LEU A 161 5.66 5.00 -9.06
N ILE A 162 4.82 3.99 -8.83
CA ILE A 162 3.73 3.65 -9.73
C ILE A 162 2.50 4.44 -9.29
N ASP A 163 2.09 5.39 -10.11
CA ASP A 163 0.82 6.12 -9.94
C ASP A 163 -0.36 5.26 -10.43
N LEU A 164 -0.67 4.20 -9.67
CA LEU A 164 -1.74 3.28 -9.97
C LEU A 164 -3.10 3.99 -9.98
N ASN A 165 -3.30 4.99 -9.10
CA ASN A 165 -4.50 5.78 -9.06
C ASN A 165 -4.78 6.47 -10.41
N SER A 166 -3.82 7.20 -10.96
CA SER A 166 -3.98 7.89 -12.25
C SER A 166 -4.12 6.90 -13.41
N LEU A 167 -3.33 5.82 -13.42
CA LEU A 167 -3.40 4.78 -14.45
C LEU A 167 -4.79 4.16 -14.56
N ILE A 168 -5.44 3.92 -13.41
CA ILE A 168 -6.79 3.37 -13.35
C ILE A 168 -7.84 4.42 -13.75
N GLN A 169 -7.69 5.68 -13.33
CA GLN A 169 -8.64 6.75 -13.67
C GLN A 169 -8.66 7.10 -15.16
N GLN A 170 -7.55 6.85 -15.87
CA GLN A 170 -7.44 7.04 -17.31
C GLN A 170 -8.05 5.90 -18.13
N GLN A 171 -8.43 4.79 -17.49
CA GLN A 171 -9.03 3.64 -18.16
C GLN A 171 -10.54 3.59 -17.97
N SER A 172 -11.21 3.12 -19.02
CA SER A 172 -12.65 2.85 -18.98
C SER A 172 -12.93 1.58 -18.19
N GLY A 173 -13.91 1.62 -17.29
CA GLY A 173 -14.41 0.44 -16.59
C GLY A 173 -14.22 0.48 -15.08
N ALA A 174 -14.74 -0.54 -14.41
CA ALA A 174 -14.53 -0.71 -12.97
C ALA A 174 -13.19 -1.38 -12.73
N HIS A 175 -12.36 -0.78 -11.88
CA HIS A 175 -11.02 -1.27 -11.52
C HIS A 175 -10.91 -1.63 -10.04
N LEU A 176 -11.97 -1.36 -9.28
CA LEU A 176 -12.15 -1.81 -7.91
C LEU A 176 -13.19 -2.93 -7.87
N THR A 177 -13.14 -3.76 -6.84
CA THR A 177 -14.19 -4.74 -6.55
C THR A 177 -15.48 -4.03 -6.12
N ILE A 178 -16.55 -4.81 -5.93
CA ILE A 178 -17.85 -4.28 -5.51
C ILE A 178 -17.83 -3.52 -4.18
N ASP A 179 -16.81 -3.69 -3.35
CA ASP A 179 -16.66 -2.95 -2.10
C ASP A 179 -16.06 -1.55 -2.27
N GLY A 180 -15.54 -1.24 -3.46
CA GLY A 180 -14.96 0.06 -3.80
C GLY A 180 -13.64 0.36 -3.10
N ILE A 181 -12.94 -0.65 -2.59
CA ILE A 181 -11.66 -0.51 -1.88
C ILE A 181 -10.59 -1.42 -2.49
N HIS A 182 -10.89 -2.69 -2.72
CA HIS A 182 -9.89 -3.61 -3.27
C HIS A 182 -9.79 -3.45 -4.79
N ILE A 183 -8.58 -3.53 -5.33
CA ILE A 183 -8.39 -3.58 -6.79
C ILE A 183 -8.87 -4.92 -7.35
N ASN A 184 -9.44 -4.91 -8.54
CA ASN A 184 -9.93 -6.13 -9.21
C ASN A 184 -8.87 -6.73 -10.15
N GLU A 185 -9.22 -7.81 -10.86
CA GLU A 185 -8.32 -8.49 -11.78
C GLU A 185 -7.75 -7.56 -12.87
N GLN A 186 -8.56 -6.66 -13.42
CA GLN A 186 -8.09 -5.73 -14.45
C GLN A 186 -7.05 -4.76 -13.89
N ALA A 187 -7.30 -4.19 -12.71
CA ALA A 187 -6.34 -3.34 -12.02
C ALA A 187 -5.06 -4.09 -11.62
N HIS A 188 -5.18 -5.34 -11.18
CA HIS A 188 -4.01 -6.20 -10.93
C HIS A 188 -3.19 -6.43 -12.20
N LYS A 189 -3.81 -6.62 -13.37
CA LYS A 189 -3.10 -6.75 -14.66
C LYS A 189 -2.36 -5.46 -15.04
N ILE A 190 -2.97 -4.30 -14.83
CA ILE A 190 -2.32 -3.00 -15.06
C ILE A 190 -1.09 -2.87 -14.16
N LEU A 191 -1.25 -3.12 -12.86
CA LEU A 191 -0.16 -3.06 -11.90
C LEU A 191 0.97 -4.05 -12.24
N ALA A 192 0.62 -5.29 -12.60
CA ALA A 192 1.60 -6.31 -12.97
C ALA A 192 2.48 -5.88 -14.16
N ARG A 193 1.90 -5.26 -15.19
CA ARG A 193 2.67 -4.73 -16.33
C ARG A 193 3.64 -3.61 -15.93
N GLN A 194 3.23 -2.73 -15.03
CA GLN A 194 4.09 -1.66 -14.53
C GLN A 194 5.25 -2.23 -13.69
N LEU A 195 4.96 -3.23 -12.85
CA LEU A 195 5.97 -3.93 -12.07
C LEU A 195 6.98 -4.66 -12.97
N GLU A 196 6.50 -5.37 -13.99
CA GLU A 196 7.34 -6.05 -14.96
C GLU A 196 8.28 -5.06 -15.68
N ALA A 197 7.72 -3.98 -16.23
CA ALA A 197 8.50 -2.95 -16.91
C ALA A 197 9.59 -2.37 -16.00
N HIS A 198 9.27 -2.08 -14.73
CA HIS A 198 10.23 -1.61 -13.74
C HIS A 198 11.35 -2.62 -13.46
N ILE A 199 10.99 -3.87 -13.19
CA ILE A 199 11.96 -4.93 -12.86
C ILE A 199 12.92 -5.19 -14.04
N LEU A 200 12.43 -5.15 -15.27
CA LEU A 200 13.25 -5.37 -16.47
C LEU A 200 14.36 -4.31 -16.63
N THR A 201 14.18 -3.10 -16.11
CA THR A 201 15.26 -2.08 -16.12
C THR A 201 16.50 -2.49 -15.32
N PHE A 202 16.34 -3.43 -14.38
CA PHE A 202 17.42 -3.98 -13.56
C PHE A 202 18.01 -5.29 -14.10
N GLY A 203 17.24 -6.04 -14.89
CA GLY A 203 17.71 -7.27 -15.54
C GLY A 203 18.71 -7.00 -16.65
N ASN A 204 18.48 -5.98 -17.47
CA ASN A 204 19.34 -5.65 -18.62
C ASN A 204 20.69 -5.06 -18.23
N LYS A 205 20.82 -4.42 -17.05
CA LYS A 205 22.09 -3.88 -16.56
C LYS A 205 23.10 -4.96 -16.15
N SER A 206 22.63 -6.16 -15.81
CA SER A 206 23.52 -7.26 -15.38
C SER A 206 24.21 -7.98 -16.53
N ILE A 207 23.70 -7.85 -17.76
CA ILE A 207 24.28 -8.45 -18.99
C ILE A 207 25.30 -7.50 -19.63
N ALA A 208 25.09 -6.18 -19.50
CA ALA A 208 26.02 -5.17 -20.00
C ALA A 208 27.31 -5.06 -19.15
N ALA A 209 27.26 -5.40 -17.86
CA ALA A 209 28.43 -5.35 -16.97
C ALA A 209 29.38 -6.57 -17.15
N THR A 210 28.90 -7.68 -17.71
CA THR A 210 29.70 -8.90 -17.95
C THR A 210 30.33 -8.95 -19.34
N SER A 211 30.13 -7.94 -20.18
CA SER A 211 30.62 -7.90 -21.58
C SER A 211 31.79 -6.94 -21.82
N VAL A 212 32.40 -6.36 -20.77
CA VAL A 212 33.50 -5.38 -20.91
C VAL A 212 34.87 -5.91 -20.44
N GLU A 213 34.98 -7.13 -19.92
CA GLU A 213 36.29 -7.76 -19.63
C GLU A 213 36.56 -8.92 -20.60
N GLY A 214 37.01 -8.56 -21.80
CA GLY A 214 37.74 -9.45 -22.70
C GLY A 214 39.18 -8.93 -22.87
N PRO A 215 40.21 -9.78 -22.79
CA PRO A 215 41.61 -9.33 -22.77
C PRO A 215 42.02 -8.85 -24.16
N GLY A 216 42.52 -7.61 -24.22
CA GLY A 216 43.33 -7.07 -25.30
C GLY A 216 44.75 -6.87 -24.81
#